data_AF-A0A6P6N525-F1
#
_entry.id   AF-A0A6P6N525-F1
#
_cell.length_a   1.000
_cell.length_b   1.000
_cell.length_c   1.000
_cell.angle_alpha   90.00
_cell.angle_beta   90.00
_cell.angle_gamma   90.00
#
_symmetry.space_group_name_H-M   'P 1'
#
loop_
_entity.id
_entity.type
_entity.pdbx_description
1 polymer ?
#
loop_
_entity_poly.entity_id
_entity_poly.type
_entity_poly.pdbx_seq_one_letter_code
_entity_poly.pdbx_strand_id
1 'polypeptide(L)'
;MSNQERHGASSTSSTAGHSRQPEGQREMSLLQEQVQEDILQRMLTKFNLICRNEAIDLDYLLDVAQQELALAINASNHVNIPDNLIMGLQELINVVNISLNLEETSGNASEIVTYTWGNLGRPRLEISRDDLKELLTTALPVKTLAQLCGVSRRTMNRRLKEQSLSVRGCYSSISDNELDRVVRSIKIRMPHAGYRLVKGELLARGHRIQWHRVKASMQRVDGAGILARMFQLGFVARRSYSVPAPLSLVHVDTNHKLIT
;
A
#
# COMPACT_ATOMS: atom_id res chain seq x y z
N MET A 1 62.05 -15.47 -78.86
CA MET A 1 61.65 -14.15 -78.32
C MET A 1 60.22 -14.29 -77.81
N SER A 2 60.01 -14.00 -76.50
CA SER A 2 58.78 -13.76 -75.69
C SER A 2 57.41 -14.35 -76.08
N ASN A 3 56.45 -14.63 -75.19
CA ASN A 3 56.35 -14.96 -73.76
C ASN A 3 54.83 -15.18 -73.50
N GLN A 4 54.50 -15.86 -72.40
CA GLN A 4 53.28 -15.68 -71.57
C GLN A 4 51.95 -16.42 -71.90
N GLU A 5 51.76 -17.55 -71.20
CA GLU A 5 50.64 -18.00 -70.33
C GLU A 5 49.19 -17.45 -70.45
N ARG A 6 48.16 -18.32 -70.41
CA ARG A 6 47.29 -18.65 -69.22
C ARG A 6 45.97 -19.41 -69.55
N HIS A 7 45.69 -20.39 -68.67
CA HIS A 7 44.41 -20.90 -68.10
C HIS A 7 43.14 -21.20 -68.94
N GLY A 8 42.74 -22.48 -68.92
CA GLY A 8 41.71 -23.03 -68.02
C GLY A 8 40.28 -22.46 -68.10
N ALA A 9 39.37 -23.21 -68.74
CA ALA A 9 37.93 -23.01 -68.68
C ALA A 9 37.27 -24.22 -67.97
N SER A 10 36.61 -23.97 -66.84
CA SER A 10 35.67 -24.88 -66.19
C SER A 10 34.31 -24.21 -66.06
N SER A 11 33.31 -25.01 -66.36
CA SER A 11 31.91 -24.66 -66.56
C SER A 11 31.15 -24.40 -65.27
N THR A 12 30.14 -23.56 -65.44
CA THR A 12 29.10 -23.09 -64.53
C THR A 12 28.37 -24.20 -63.76
N SER A 13 28.16 -23.99 -62.46
CA SER A 13 26.94 -24.44 -61.77
C SER A 13 26.43 -23.35 -60.84
N SER A 14 25.26 -22.83 -61.20
CA SER A 14 24.43 -21.92 -60.41
C SER A 14 23.82 -22.70 -59.26
N THR A 15 24.08 -22.29 -58.03
CA THR A 15 23.27 -22.71 -56.88
C THR A 15 22.86 -21.45 -56.11
N ALA A 16 21.59 -21.09 -56.25
CA ALA A 16 20.94 -20.06 -55.45
C ALA A 16 20.95 -20.48 -53.97
N GLY A 17 21.75 -19.81 -53.15
CA GLY A 17 21.73 -19.95 -51.70
C GLY A 17 20.42 -19.37 -51.15
N HIS A 18 19.45 -20.23 -50.88
CA HIS A 18 18.35 -19.90 -49.99
C HIS A 18 18.91 -19.82 -48.56
N SER A 19 19.10 -18.61 -48.06
CA SER A 19 19.40 -18.33 -46.66
C SER A 19 18.21 -18.77 -45.80
N ARG A 20 18.18 -20.04 -45.39
CA ARG A 20 17.29 -20.47 -44.30
C ARG A 20 17.76 -19.78 -43.03
N GLN A 21 17.11 -18.68 -42.65
CA GLN A 21 17.18 -18.19 -41.28
C GLN A 21 16.71 -19.33 -40.35
N PRO A 22 17.49 -19.70 -39.32
CA PRO A 22 17.18 -20.84 -38.48
C PRO A 22 15.89 -20.57 -37.70
N GLU A 23 14.93 -21.48 -37.78
CA GLU A 23 13.57 -21.35 -37.21
C GLU A 23 13.57 -20.94 -35.73
N GLY A 24 14.58 -21.34 -34.95
CA GLY A 24 14.75 -20.94 -33.55
C GLY A 24 15.02 -19.44 -33.32
N GLN A 25 15.59 -18.71 -34.28
CA GLN A 25 15.74 -17.24 -34.17
C GLN A 25 14.39 -16.51 -34.32
N ARG A 26 13.49 -17.04 -35.14
CA ARG A 26 12.12 -16.52 -35.27
C ARG A 26 11.30 -16.80 -34.03
N GLU A 27 11.37 -18.01 -33.49
CA GLU A 27 10.65 -18.36 -32.26
C GLU A 27 11.10 -17.52 -31.06
N MET A 28 12.41 -17.28 -30.91
CA MET A 28 12.95 -16.40 -29.88
C MET A 28 12.51 -14.94 -30.05
N SER A 29 12.45 -14.43 -31.29
CA SER A 29 11.96 -13.07 -31.58
C SER A 29 10.48 -12.91 -31.24
N LEU A 30 9.65 -13.92 -31.56
CA LEU A 30 8.22 -13.91 -31.26
C LEU A 30 7.95 -13.97 -29.75
N LEU A 31 8.75 -14.74 -29.01
CA LEU A 31 8.66 -14.77 -27.54
C LEU A 31 9.07 -13.42 -26.92
N GLN A 32 10.10 -12.77 -27.46
CA GLN A 32 10.51 -11.44 -27.01
C GLN A 32 9.42 -10.38 -27.27
N GLU A 33 8.76 -10.41 -28.43
CA GLU A 33 7.63 -9.54 -28.75
C GLU A 33 6.44 -9.77 -27.81
N GLN A 34 6.09 -11.03 -27.52
CA GLN A 34 5.01 -11.34 -26.59
C GLN A 34 5.31 -10.85 -25.17
N VAL A 35 6.54 -11.07 -24.68
CA VAL A 35 6.98 -10.59 -23.37
C VAL A 35 6.99 -9.06 -23.31
N GLN A 36 7.35 -8.39 -24.41
CA GLN A 36 7.27 -6.93 -24.52
C GLN A 36 5.84 -6.44 -24.31
N GLU A 37 4.89 -7.04 -25.02
CA GLU A 37 3.48 -6.64 -24.96
C GLU A 37 2.90 -6.87 -23.57
N ASP A 38 3.20 -8.01 -22.94
CA ASP A 38 2.75 -8.33 -21.58
C ASP A 38 3.27 -7.32 -20.54
N ILE A 39 4.54 -6.90 -20.65
CA ILE A 39 5.14 -5.89 -19.76
C ILE A 39 4.44 -4.54 -19.94
N LEU A 40 4.23 -4.11 -21.18
CA LEU A 40 3.57 -2.82 -21.47
C LEU A 40 2.11 -2.82 -21.02
N GLN A 41 1.37 -3.91 -21.24
CA GLN A 41 -0.01 -4.07 -20.78
C GLN A 41 -0.11 -4.07 -19.26
N ARG A 42 0.85 -4.71 -18.57
CA ARG A 42 0.93 -4.70 -17.11
C ARG A 42 1.14 -3.28 -16.57
N MET A 43 2.10 -2.53 -17.13
CA MET A 43 2.34 -1.13 -16.75
C MET A 43 1.09 -0.28 -16.97
N LEU A 44 0.50 -0.36 -18.16
CA LEU A 44 -0.71 0.37 -18.53
C LEU A 44 -1.88 0.07 -17.58
N THR A 45 -2.09 -1.20 -17.23
CA THR A 45 -3.16 -1.62 -16.32
C THR A 45 -2.97 -1.03 -14.92
N LYS A 46 -1.74 -1.05 -14.39
CA LYS A 46 -1.43 -0.48 -13.07
C LYS A 46 -1.66 1.02 -13.03
N PHE A 47 -1.13 1.78 -13.98
CA PHE A 47 -1.32 3.23 -14.01
C PHE A 47 -2.78 3.62 -14.24
N ASN A 48 -3.52 2.90 -15.10
CA ASN A 48 -4.96 3.13 -15.25
C ASN A 48 -5.73 2.89 -13.95
N LEU A 49 -5.35 1.88 -13.16
CA LEU A 49 -6.00 1.63 -11.86
C LEU A 49 -5.77 2.79 -10.90
N ILE A 50 -4.54 3.35 -10.86
CA ILE A 50 -4.21 4.50 -10.03
C ILE A 50 -5.01 5.74 -10.48
N CYS A 51 -5.04 6.02 -11.78
CA CYS A 51 -5.76 7.17 -12.34
C CYS A 51 -7.28 7.09 -12.19
N ARG A 52 -7.85 5.90 -11.97
CA ARG A 52 -9.30 5.71 -11.77
C ARG A 52 -9.75 6.03 -10.34
N ASN A 53 -8.84 6.14 -9.39
CA ASN A 53 -9.19 6.49 -8.01
C ASN A 53 -9.59 7.97 -7.91
N GLU A 54 -10.61 8.27 -7.09
CA GLU A 54 -11.09 9.65 -6.86
C GLU A 54 -10.00 10.56 -6.24
N ALA A 55 -9.04 9.97 -5.53
CA ALA A 55 -7.86 10.64 -5.00
C ALA A 55 -6.61 9.82 -5.37
N ILE A 56 -5.56 10.51 -5.83
CA ILE A 56 -4.27 9.90 -6.15
C ILE A 56 -3.43 9.85 -4.86
N ASP A 57 -3.15 8.65 -4.40
CA ASP A 57 -2.18 8.40 -3.33
C ASP A 57 -0.76 8.56 -3.92
N LEU A 58 -0.07 9.65 -3.55
CA LEU A 58 1.24 10.01 -4.10
C LEU A 58 2.34 9.05 -3.65
N ASP A 59 2.26 8.52 -2.43
CA ASP A 59 3.22 7.52 -1.92
C ASP A 59 3.08 6.22 -2.71
N TYR A 60 1.84 5.75 -2.88
CA TYR A 60 1.57 4.55 -3.68
C TYR A 60 1.96 4.73 -5.15
N LEU A 61 1.69 5.90 -5.74
CA LEU A 61 2.10 6.22 -7.11
C LEU A 61 3.63 6.22 -7.25
N LEU A 62 4.35 6.77 -6.28
CA LEU A 62 5.81 6.78 -6.27
C LEU A 62 6.38 5.36 -6.25
N ASP A 63 5.88 4.50 -5.34
CA ASP A 63 6.31 3.12 -5.23
C ASP A 63 6.06 2.34 -6.53
N VAL A 64 4.88 2.51 -7.12
CA VAL A 64 4.54 1.85 -8.39
C VAL A 64 5.44 2.38 -9.51
N ALA A 65 5.64 3.69 -9.64
CA ALA A 65 6.50 4.26 -10.67
C ALA A 65 7.95 3.79 -10.57
N GLN A 66 8.50 3.69 -9.36
CA GLN A 66 9.85 3.16 -9.11
C GLN A 66 9.96 1.68 -9.48
N GLN A 67 8.98 0.86 -9.10
CA GLN A 67 8.94 -0.56 -9.45
C GLN A 67 8.86 -0.76 -10.97
N GLU A 68 8.01 0.00 -11.66
CA GLU A 68 7.86 -0.10 -13.11
C GLU A 68 9.09 0.43 -13.86
N LEU A 69 9.75 1.48 -13.37
CA LEU A 69 11.03 1.94 -13.92
C LEU A 69 12.12 0.88 -13.78
N ALA A 70 12.24 0.25 -12.60
CA ALA A 70 13.20 -0.83 -12.38
C ALA A 70 12.93 -2.03 -13.30
N LEU A 71 11.64 -2.38 -13.50
CA LEU A 71 11.26 -3.42 -14.45
C LEU A 71 11.61 -3.04 -15.88
N ALA A 72 11.32 -1.81 -16.32
CA ALA A 72 11.61 -1.32 -17.66
C ALA A 72 13.11 -1.36 -17.98
N ILE A 73 13.95 -0.89 -17.05
CA ILE A 73 15.42 -0.92 -17.19
C ILE A 73 15.93 -2.36 -17.28
N ASN A 74 15.45 -3.25 -16.42
CA ASN A 74 15.86 -4.65 -16.44
C ASN A 74 15.40 -5.38 -17.72
N ALA A 75 14.17 -5.11 -18.16
CA ALA A 75 13.60 -5.68 -19.38
C ALA A 75 14.30 -5.15 -20.64
N SER A 76 14.77 -3.91 -20.64
CA SER A 76 15.52 -3.31 -21.75
C SER A 76 16.79 -4.09 -22.14
N ASN A 77 17.34 -4.90 -21.24
CA ASN A 77 18.48 -5.76 -21.53
C ASN A 77 18.13 -6.98 -22.40
N HIS A 78 16.84 -7.33 -22.47
CA HIS A 78 16.35 -8.57 -23.08
C HIS A 78 15.29 -8.35 -24.16
N VAL A 79 14.59 -7.21 -24.11
CA VAL A 79 13.43 -6.86 -24.92
C VAL A 79 13.48 -5.37 -25.28
N ASN A 80 12.97 -4.99 -26.44
CA ASN A 80 12.97 -3.60 -26.89
C ASN A 80 11.94 -2.75 -26.10
N ILE A 81 12.38 -2.11 -25.04
CA ILE A 81 11.56 -1.16 -24.27
C ILE A 81 11.79 0.26 -24.80
N PRO A 82 10.75 1.02 -25.17
CA PRO A 82 10.91 2.36 -25.69
C PRO A 82 11.59 3.32 -24.69
N ASP A 83 12.64 4.03 -25.11
CA ASP A 83 13.38 4.98 -24.25
C ASP A 83 12.50 6.11 -23.72
N ASN A 84 11.50 6.53 -24.50
CA ASN A 84 10.52 7.54 -24.08
C ASN A 84 9.68 7.09 -22.88
N LEU A 85 9.43 5.78 -22.72
CA LEU A 85 8.75 5.23 -21.55
C LEU A 85 9.63 5.35 -20.31
N ILE A 86 10.92 5.00 -20.44
CA ILE A 86 11.89 5.09 -19.33
C ILE A 86 12.05 6.55 -18.89
N MET A 87 12.23 7.47 -19.84
CA MET A 87 12.31 8.90 -19.56
C MET A 87 11.02 9.43 -18.92
N GLY A 88 9.85 9.02 -19.41
CA GLY A 88 8.56 9.43 -18.84
C GLY A 88 8.37 8.93 -17.40
N LEU A 89 8.79 7.71 -17.09
CA LEU A 89 8.76 7.17 -15.72
C LEU A 89 9.72 7.91 -14.79
N GLN A 90 10.92 8.26 -15.27
CA GLN A 90 11.87 9.07 -14.50
C GLN A 90 11.33 10.47 -14.22
N GLU A 91 10.71 11.12 -15.21
CA GLU A 91 10.08 12.42 -15.05
C GLU A 91 8.92 12.36 -14.05
N LEU A 92 8.06 11.35 -14.15
CA LEU A 92 6.98 11.11 -13.20
C LEU A 92 7.50 11.00 -11.76
N ILE A 93 8.53 10.18 -11.53
CA ILE A 93 9.14 10.02 -10.20
C ILE A 93 9.67 11.35 -9.67
N ASN A 94 10.31 12.16 -10.52
CA ASN A 94 10.81 13.48 -10.12
C ASN A 94 9.68 14.43 -9.75
N VAL A 95 8.60 14.50 -10.54
CA VAL A 95 7.43 15.35 -10.26
C VAL A 95 6.74 14.94 -8.95
N VAL A 96 6.57 13.64 -8.72
CA VAL A 96 5.96 13.12 -7.49
C VAL A 96 6.85 13.42 -6.29
N ASN A 97 8.16 13.19 -6.37
CA ASN A 97 9.11 13.52 -5.31
C ASN A 97 9.11 15.02 -4.98
N ILE A 98 9.08 15.91 -5.97
CA ILE A 98 9.01 17.36 -5.73
C ILE A 98 7.72 17.70 -4.96
N SER A 99 6.61 17.08 -5.36
CA SER A 99 5.30 17.29 -4.72
C SER A 99 5.27 16.79 -3.27
N LEU A 100 5.84 15.61 -3.01
CA LEU A 100 5.96 15.05 -1.65
C LEU A 100 6.88 15.91 -0.76
N ASN A 101 8.01 16.38 -1.29
CA ASN A 101 8.92 17.27 -0.54
C ASN A 101 8.27 18.64 -0.24
N LEU A 102 7.42 19.16 -1.14
CA LEU A 102 6.62 20.37 -0.89
C LEU A 102 5.60 20.15 0.23
N GLU A 103 4.94 19.00 0.27
CA GLU A 103 4.05 18.64 1.38
C GLU A 103 4.80 18.43 2.69
N GLU A 104 6.00 17.85 2.68
CA GLU A 104 6.86 17.75 3.87
C GLU A 104 7.29 19.13 4.40
N THR A 105 7.47 20.12 3.52
CA THR A 105 7.84 21.49 3.92
C THR A 105 6.65 22.25 4.53
N SER A 106 5.41 21.93 4.12
CA SER A 106 4.17 22.45 4.74
C SER A 106 3.76 21.63 5.97
N GLY A 107 4.16 20.36 6.03
CA GLY A 107 3.89 19.40 7.09
C GLY A 107 5.06 19.28 8.06
N ASN A 108 5.65 20.40 8.50
CA ASN A 108 6.55 20.36 9.63
C ASN A 108 5.77 19.87 10.86
N ALA A 109 5.94 18.58 11.17
CA ALA A 109 5.47 17.90 12.37
C ALA A 109 6.11 18.45 13.68
N SER A 110 6.44 19.74 13.74
CA SER A 110 7.18 20.34 14.84
C SER A 110 6.76 21.79 15.18
N GLU A 111 5.48 22.14 15.05
CA GLU A 111 4.93 23.36 15.68
C GLU A 111 3.55 23.17 16.36
N ILE A 112 3.08 21.94 16.55
CA ILE A 112 1.83 21.69 17.32
C ILE A 112 1.97 22.11 18.80
N VAL A 113 3.21 22.09 19.32
CA VAL A 113 3.50 22.40 20.72
C VAL A 113 4.31 23.67 20.84
N THR A 114 3.69 24.72 21.41
CA THR A 114 4.36 25.99 21.67
C THR A 114 4.77 26.12 23.13
N TYR A 115 5.79 26.94 23.41
CA TYR A 115 6.31 27.16 24.76
C TYR A 115 5.85 28.52 25.28
N THR A 116 5.11 28.51 26.39
CA THR A 116 4.82 29.74 27.14
C THR A 116 5.77 29.85 28.32
N TRP A 117 6.52 30.94 28.36
CA TRP A 117 7.43 31.28 29.43
C TRP A 117 6.72 32.15 30.45
N GLY A 118 6.74 31.74 31.72
CA GLY A 118 6.28 32.55 32.85
C GLY A 118 7.47 33.15 33.59
N ASN A 119 7.19 34.02 34.56
CA ASN A 119 8.24 34.71 35.33
C ASN A 119 9.10 33.76 36.18
N LEU A 120 8.63 32.55 36.51
CA LEU A 120 9.34 31.53 37.29
C LEU A 120 8.96 30.11 36.83
N GLY A 121 9.94 29.19 36.81
CA GLY A 121 9.73 27.75 36.64
C GLY A 121 9.89 27.20 35.21
N ARG A 122 9.56 25.91 35.03
CA ARG A 122 9.67 25.21 33.74
C ARG A 122 8.64 25.76 32.73
N PRO A 123 9.02 25.95 31.45
CA PRO A 123 8.11 26.40 30.40
C PRO A 123 6.86 25.53 30.28
N ARG A 124 5.74 26.18 30.01
CA ARG A 124 4.45 25.51 29.84
C ARG A 124 4.26 25.13 28.37
N LEU A 125 4.19 23.83 28.10
CA LEU A 125 3.93 23.24 26.78
C LEU A 125 2.46 23.41 26.37
N GLU A 126 2.16 24.36 25.51
CA GLU A 126 0.84 24.71 24.98
C GLU A 126 0.55 23.93 23.70
N ILE A 127 -0.72 23.62 23.47
CA ILE A 127 -1.21 23.01 22.23
C ILE A 127 -2.47 23.80 21.91
N SER A 128 -2.62 24.27 20.68
CA SER A 128 -3.78 25.08 20.31
C SER A 128 -5.06 24.24 20.42
N ARG A 129 -6.20 24.91 20.62
CA ARG A 129 -7.49 24.21 20.73
C ARG A 129 -7.84 23.51 19.42
N ASP A 130 -7.50 24.10 18.29
CA ASP A 130 -7.84 23.55 16.98
C ASP A 130 -6.96 22.36 16.63
N ASP A 131 -5.65 22.41 16.95
CA ASP A 131 -4.77 21.24 16.81
C ASP A 131 -5.27 20.08 17.69
N LEU A 132 -5.71 20.35 18.92
CA LEU A 132 -6.27 19.31 19.78
C LEU A 132 -7.54 18.69 19.19
N LYS A 133 -8.38 19.46 18.49
CA LYS A 133 -9.56 18.91 17.81
C LYS A 133 -9.15 18.04 16.64
N GLU A 134 -8.23 18.51 15.81
CA GLU A 134 -7.71 17.77 14.66
C GLU A 134 -7.03 16.47 15.10
N LEU A 135 -6.19 16.51 16.13
CA LEU A 135 -5.62 15.32 16.73
C LEU A 135 -6.70 14.33 17.20
N LEU A 136 -7.82 14.83 17.72
CA LEU A 136 -8.93 13.97 18.14
C LEU A 136 -9.71 13.36 16.96
N THR A 137 -9.77 13.99 15.79
CA THR A 137 -10.47 13.45 14.61
C THR A 137 -9.77 12.21 14.05
N THR A 138 -8.45 12.11 14.17
CA THR A 138 -7.66 10.91 13.79
C THR A 138 -8.09 9.61 14.48
N ALA A 139 -8.89 9.73 15.54
CA ALA A 139 -9.40 8.63 16.37
C ALA A 139 -8.34 7.74 17.03
N LEU A 140 -7.08 8.18 17.05
CA LEU A 140 -5.97 7.48 17.70
C LEU A 140 -6.08 7.50 19.24
N PRO A 141 -5.42 6.57 19.95
CA PRO A 141 -5.30 6.62 21.39
C PRO A 141 -4.58 7.90 21.85
N VAL A 142 -5.03 8.50 22.96
CA VAL A 142 -4.39 9.70 23.54
C VAL A 142 -2.91 9.50 23.84
N LYS A 143 -2.49 8.26 24.14
CA LYS A 143 -1.07 7.92 24.31
C LYS A 143 -0.30 8.17 23.01
N THR A 144 -0.81 7.71 21.88
CA THR A 144 -0.22 7.89 20.56
C THR A 144 -0.21 9.36 20.17
N LEU A 145 -1.32 10.08 20.38
CA LEU A 145 -1.36 11.54 20.15
C LEU A 145 -0.30 12.28 20.96
N ALA A 146 -0.12 11.91 22.24
CA ALA A 146 0.90 12.51 23.08
C ALA A 146 2.32 12.24 22.56
N GLN A 147 2.58 11.02 22.07
CA GLN A 147 3.85 10.64 21.46
C GLN A 147 4.11 11.43 20.17
N LEU A 148 3.10 11.58 19.31
CA LEU A 148 3.19 12.36 18.07
C LEU A 148 3.53 13.83 18.36
N CYS A 149 2.93 14.43 19.39
CA CYS A 149 3.22 15.80 19.78
C CYS A 149 4.50 15.94 20.64
N GLY A 150 5.24 14.87 20.92
CA GLY A 150 6.43 14.94 21.77
C GLY A 150 6.16 15.30 23.25
N VAL A 151 4.93 15.10 23.73
CA VAL A 151 4.53 15.43 25.12
C VAL A 151 4.17 14.20 25.95
N SER A 152 4.22 14.33 27.26
CA SER A 152 3.71 13.28 28.14
C SER A 152 2.18 13.14 27.99
N ARG A 153 1.67 11.91 28.16
CA ARG A 153 0.22 11.63 28.25
C ARG A 153 -0.47 12.50 29.32
N ARG A 154 0.23 12.85 30.41
CA ARG A 154 -0.30 13.73 31.46
C ARG A 154 -0.49 15.16 30.94
N THR A 155 0.48 15.67 30.19
CA THR A 155 0.40 16.98 29.53
C THR A 155 -0.76 17.02 28.53
N MET A 156 -0.85 16.03 27.65
CA MET A 156 -1.94 15.93 26.67
C MET A 156 -3.33 15.93 27.33
N ASN A 157 -3.54 15.08 28.34
CA ASN A 157 -4.82 15.04 29.07
C ASN A 157 -5.13 16.36 29.80
N ARG A 158 -4.10 17.02 30.34
CA ARG A 158 -4.27 18.33 30.97
C ARG A 158 -4.74 19.37 29.95
N ARG A 159 -4.14 19.42 28.75
CA ARG A 159 -4.54 20.35 27.68
C ARG A 159 -5.95 20.08 27.15
N LEU A 160 -6.29 18.81 26.95
CA LEU A 160 -7.67 18.42 26.62
C LEU A 160 -8.67 18.91 27.67
N LYS A 161 -8.37 18.71 28.97
CA LYS A 161 -9.26 19.15 30.06
C LYS A 161 -9.39 20.67 30.14
N GLU A 162 -8.28 21.40 30.05
CA GLU A 162 -8.27 22.87 30.04
C GLU A 162 -9.15 23.44 28.92
N GLN A 163 -9.16 22.79 27.75
CA GLN A 163 -9.95 23.19 26.58
C GLN A 163 -11.34 22.54 26.52
N SER A 164 -11.77 21.84 27.57
CA SER A 164 -13.04 21.09 27.64
C SER A 164 -13.25 20.07 26.50
N LEU A 165 -12.17 19.51 25.97
CA LEU A 165 -12.17 18.49 24.93
C LEU A 165 -12.05 17.10 25.55
N SER A 166 -12.70 16.11 24.93
CA SER A 166 -12.57 14.72 25.33
C SER A 166 -12.81 13.77 24.18
N VAL A 167 -12.14 12.61 24.22
CA VAL A 167 -12.39 11.51 23.27
C VAL A 167 -13.86 11.08 23.27
N ARG A 168 -14.53 11.19 24.44
CA ARG A 168 -15.96 10.84 24.56
C ARG A 168 -16.87 11.79 23.80
N GLY A 169 -16.49 13.07 23.72
CA GLY A 169 -17.21 14.08 22.94
C GLY A 169 -17.12 13.85 21.43
N CYS A 170 -16.15 13.06 20.97
CA CYS A 170 -16.02 12.70 19.55
C CYS A 170 -16.85 11.47 19.15
N TYR A 171 -17.57 10.82 20.07
CA TYR A 171 -18.43 9.70 19.71
C TYR A 171 -19.69 10.18 19.00
N SER A 172 -20.09 9.46 17.94
CA SER A 172 -21.30 9.79 17.20
C SER A 172 -22.56 9.53 18.02
N SER A 173 -23.54 10.43 17.89
CA SER A 173 -24.87 10.35 18.51
C SER A 173 -25.86 9.45 17.75
N ILE A 174 -25.39 8.70 16.74
CA ILE A 174 -26.20 7.77 15.95
C ILE A 174 -27.00 6.82 16.85
N SER A 175 -28.26 6.57 16.51
CA SER A 175 -29.12 5.65 17.27
C SER A 175 -28.71 4.19 17.07
N ASP A 176 -29.15 3.29 17.96
CA ASP A 176 -28.86 1.85 17.80
C ASP A 176 -29.51 1.27 16.54
N ASN A 177 -30.70 1.74 16.16
CA ASN A 177 -31.40 1.30 14.95
C ASN A 177 -30.65 1.71 13.67
N GLU A 178 -30.15 2.95 13.61
CA GLU A 178 -29.34 3.42 12.48
C GLU A 178 -28.00 2.71 12.45
N LEU A 179 -27.35 2.51 13.60
CA LEU A 179 -26.11 1.75 13.70
C LEU A 179 -26.31 0.33 13.14
N ASP A 180 -27.41 -0.34 13.49
CA ASP A 180 -27.71 -1.69 12.99
C ASP A 180 -27.94 -1.70 11.46
N ARG A 181 -28.54 -0.65 10.88
CA ARG A 181 -28.66 -0.51 9.42
C ARG A 181 -27.30 -0.37 8.75
N VAL A 182 -26.43 0.48 9.29
CA VAL A 182 -25.07 0.66 8.77
C VAL A 182 -24.28 -0.64 8.89
N VAL A 183 -24.30 -1.29 10.06
CA VAL A 183 -23.61 -2.57 10.27
C VAL A 183 -24.14 -3.66 9.33
N ARG A 184 -25.46 -3.73 9.09
CA ARG A 184 -26.04 -4.66 8.11
C ARG A 184 -25.49 -4.43 6.70
N SER A 185 -25.41 -3.17 6.26
CA SER A 185 -24.82 -2.86 4.95
C SER A 185 -23.34 -3.28 4.85
N ILE A 186 -22.58 -3.11 5.95
CA ILE A 186 -21.18 -3.55 6.02
C ILE A 186 -21.10 -5.08 5.91
N LYS A 187 -21.96 -5.80 6.62
CA LYS A 187 -22.01 -7.27 6.61
C LYS A 187 -22.43 -7.84 5.26
N ILE A 188 -23.31 -7.18 4.51
CA ILE A 188 -23.67 -7.59 3.15
C ILE A 188 -22.44 -7.54 2.23
N ARG A 189 -21.66 -6.45 2.29
CA ARG A 189 -20.44 -6.29 1.50
C ARG A 189 -19.28 -7.16 2.00
N MET A 190 -19.17 -7.36 3.31
CA MET A 190 -18.09 -8.11 3.96
C MET A 190 -18.67 -9.13 4.98
N PRO A 191 -19.19 -10.27 4.52
CA PRO A 191 -19.86 -11.26 5.38
C PRO A 191 -18.98 -11.84 6.49
N HIS A 192 -17.67 -11.86 6.29
CA HIS A 192 -16.69 -12.38 7.27
C HIS A 192 -16.04 -11.28 8.11
N ALA A 193 -16.44 -10.01 7.97
CA ALA A 193 -15.90 -8.92 8.78
C ALA A 193 -16.21 -9.16 10.26
N GLY A 194 -15.16 -9.21 11.08
CA GLY A 194 -15.24 -9.25 12.54
C GLY A 194 -15.31 -7.85 13.16
N TYR A 195 -15.42 -7.79 14.49
CA TYR A 195 -15.62 -6.52 15.23
C TYR A 195 -14.62 -5.41 14.91
N ARG A 196 -13.34 -5.76 14.69
CA ARG A 196 -12.28 -4.77 14.40
C ARG A 196 -12.49 -4.12 13.03
N LEU A 197 -12.75 -4.92 12.00
CA LEU A 197 -12.94 -4.44 10.64
C LEU A 197 -14.24 -3.64 10.53
N VAL A 198 -15.32 -4.12 11.15
CA VAL A 198 -16.60 -3.38 11.20
C VAL A 198 -16.43 -2.03 11.89
N LYS A 199 -15.68 -1.96 13.00
CA LYS A 199 -15.40 -0.69 13.66
C LYS A 199 -14.55 0.25 12.80
N GLY A 200 -13.55 -0.28 12.09
CA GLY A 200 -12.74 0.50 11.16
C GLY A 200 -13.58 1.08 10.02
N GLU A 201 -14.46 0.27 9.43
CA GLU A 201 -15.39 0.70 8.40
C GLU A 201 -16.40 1.74 8.89
N LEU A 202 -16.94 1.58 10.11
CA LEU A 202 -17.79 2.59 10.73
C LEU A 202 -17.04 3.92 10.87
N LEU A 203 -15.77 3.87 11.27
CA LEU A 203 -14.93 5.06 11.39
C LEU A 203 -14.65 5.69 10.01
N ALA A 204 -14.38 4.90 8.98
CA ALA A 204 -14.18 5.38 7.60
C ALA A 204 -15.43 6.07 7.06
N ARG A 205 -16.63 5.67 7.51
CA ARG A 205 -17.90 6.35 7.22
C ARG A 205 -18.19 7.55 8.14
N GLY A 206 -17.22 8.00 8.93
CA GLY A 206 -17.36 9.14 9.84
C GLY A 206 -18.04 8.82 11.18
N HIS A 207 -18.32 7.55 11.49
CA HIS A 207 -18.97 7.14 12.73
C HIS A 207 -17.97 6.60 13.75
N ARG A 208 -17.62 7.42 14.75
CA ARG A 208 -16.79 6.98 15.88
C ARG A 208 -17.68 6.38 16.97
N ILE A 209 -17.70 5.05 17.07
CA ILE A 209 -18.61 4.31 17.96
C ILE A 209 -17.86 3.61 19.11
N GLN A 210 -18.50 3.55 20.29
CA GLN A 210 -18.00 2.81 21.44
C GLN A 210 -17.97 1.30 21.17
N TRP A 211 -16.96 0.60 21.69
CA TRP A 211 -16.80 -0.85 21.49
C TRP A 211 -18.02 -1.67 21.93
N HIS A 212 -18.65 -1.31 23.05
CA HIS A 212 -19.82 -2.05 23.55
C HIS A 212 -21.01 -1.92 22.59
N ARG A 213 -21.25 -0.75 21.98
CA ARG A 213 -22.30 -0.54 20.99
C ARG A 213 -22.04 -1.29 19.69
N VAL A 214 -20.79 -1.28 19.20
CA VAL A 214 -20.40 -2.09 18.02
C VAL A 214 -20.64 -3.58 18.28
N LYS A 215 -20.26 -4.08 19.46
CA LYS A 215 -20.50 -5.49 19.84
C LYS A 215 -21.98 -5.82 19.88
N ALA A 216 -22.78 -4.99 20.55
CA ALA A 216 -24.22 -5.18 20.67
C ALA A 216 -24.92 -5.15 19.30
N SER A 217 -24.55 -4.21 18.44
CA SER A 217 -25.08 -4.12 17.07
C SER A 217 -24.74 -5.36 16.23
N MET A 218 -23.47 -5.80 16.27
CA MET A 218 -23.04 -7.02 15.60
C MET A 218 -23.77 -8.27 16.10
N GLN A 219 -24.05 -8.37 17.40
CA GLN A 219 -24.83 -9.49 17.95
C GLN A 219 -26.28 -9.48 17.46
N ARG A 220 -26.91 -8.30 17.32
CA ARG A 220 -28.27 -8.17 16.79
C ARG A 220 -28.35 -8.42 15.28
N VAL A 221 -27.36 -7.97 14.53
CA VAL A 221 -27.35 -8.02 13.04
C VAL A 221 -26.81 -9.35 12.52
N ASP A 222 -25.80 -9.92 13.16
CA ASP A 222 -25.00 -11.05 12.66
C ASP A 222 -24.81 -12.13 13.74
N GLY A 223 -25.73 -12.24 14.69
CA GLY A 223 -25.66 -13.24 15.76
C GLY A 223 -25.51 -14.67 15.23
N ALA A 224 -26.33 -15.05 14.25
CA ALA A 224 -26.25 -16.36 13.60
C ALA A 224 -24.92 -16.60 12.87
N GLY A 225 -24.40 -15.59 12.14
CA GLY A 225 -23.13 -15.70 11.44
C GLY A 225 -21.93 -15.77 12.39
N ILE A 226 -22.00 -15.09 13.54
CA ILE A 226 -21.01 -15.21 14.62
C ILE A 226 -21.02 -16.63 15.18
N LEU A 227 -22.20 -17.18 15.50
CA LEU A 227 -22.34 -18.55 16.01
C LEU A 227 -21.87 -19.58 14.98
N ALA A 228 -22.31 -19.46 13.72
CA ALA A 228 -21.88 -20.33 12.64
C ALA A 228 -20.35 -20.35 12.52
N ARG A 229 -19.68 -19.18 12.56
CA ARG A 229 -18.22 -19.12 12.58
C ARG A 229 -17.61 -19.75 13.82
N MET A 230 -18.18 -19.55 15.00
CA MET A 230 -17.68 -20.18 16.23
C MET A 230 -17.75 -21.71 16.17
N PHE A 231 -18.78 -22.27 15.53
CA PHE A 231 -18.95 -23.72 15.38
C PHE A 231 -18.24 -24.31 14.15
N GLN A 232 -18.15 -23.56 13.04
CA GLN A 232 -17.51 -23.98 11.78
C GLN A 232 -16.00 -23.78 11.76
N LEU A 233 -15.46 -22.83 12.53
CA LEU A 233 -14.04 -22.80 12.84
C LEU A 233 -13.75 -24.01 13.74
N GLY A 234 -13.63 -25.17 13.10
CA GLY A 234 -13.15 -26.38 13.73
C GLY A 234 -11.91 -26.03 14.52
N PHE A 235 -11.82 -26.58 15.73
CA PHE A 235 -10.67 -26.39 16.60
C PHE A 235 -9.40 -26.63 15.77
N VAL A 236 -8.58 -25.58 15.55
CA VAL A 236 -7.25 -25.78 15.01
C VAL A 236 -6.50 -26.56 16.07
N ALA A 237 -6.45 -27.88 15.90
CA ALA A 237 -5.71 -28.76 16.78
C ALA A 237 -4.24 -28.34 16.70
N ARG A 238 -3.80 -27.53 17.67
CA ARG A 238 -2.39 -27.22 17.84
C ARG A 238 -1.69 -28.53 18.13
N ARG A 239 -0.96 -29.04 17.14
CA ARG A 239 -0.17 -30.24 17.30
C ARG A 239 1.09 -29.87 18.05
N SER A 240 1.41 -30.62 19.10
CA SER A 240 2.76 -30.60 19.65
C SER A 240 3.69 -31.25 18.64
N TYR A 241 4.62 -30.49 18.09
CA TYR A 241 5.65 -31.04 17.23
C TYR A 241 6.73 -31.66 18.12
N SER A 242 7.04 -32.93 17.88
CA SER A 242 8.24 -33.58 18.41
C SER A 242 9.21 -33.72 17.25
N VAL A 243 10.42 -33.19 17.44
CA VAL A 243 11.46 -33.16 16.42
C VAL A 243 12.70 -33.90 16.92
N PRO A 244 13.33 -34.76 16.10
CA PRO A 244 14.44 -35.61 16.54
C PRO A 244 15.74 -34.84 16.81
N ALA A 245 15.92 -33.66 16.21
CA ALA A 245 17.10 -32.82 16.38
C ALA A 245 16.78 -31.33 16.08
N PRO A 246 17.60 -30.38 16.55
CA PRO A 246 17.52 -28.98 16.12
C PRO A 246 17.57 -28.86 14.58
N LEU A 247 16.82 -27.91 14.01
CA LEU A 247 16.70 -27.65 12.56
C LEU A 247 16.02 -28.75 11.71
N SER A 248 15.52 -29.83 12.31
CA SER A 248 14.81 -30.87 11.55
C SER A 248 13.39 -30.49 11.08
N LEU A 249 12.85 -29.38 11.57
CA LEU A 249 11.62 -28.76 11.07
C LEU A 249 11.82 -27.25 11.00
N VAL A 250 11.53 -26.65 9.84
CA VAL A 250 11.54 -25.19 9.64
C VAL A 250 10.11 -24.74 9.46
N HIS A 251 9.63 -23.87 10.36
CA HIS A 251 8.33 -23.24 10.21
C HIS A 251 8.52 -21.90 9.47
N VAL A 252 7.90 -21.76 8.30
CA VAL A 252 7.89 -20.50 7.55
C VAL A 252 6.60 -19.79 7.87
N ASP A 253 6.64 -18.85 8.80
CA ASP A 253 5.48 -18.02 9.15
C ASP A 253 5.45 -16.78 8.26
N THR A 254 4.43 -16.65 7.42
CA THR A 254 4.20 -15.46 6.59
C THR A 254 3.52 -14.40 7.44
N ASN A 255 4.31 -13.52 8.04
CA ASN A 255 3.78 -12.41 8.83
C ASN A 255 3.31 -11.27 7.90
N HIS A 256 2.10 -11.39 7.37
CA HIS A 256 1.45 -10.37 6.55
C HIS A 256 1.28 -8.99 7.23
N LYS A 257 1.62 -8.85 8.52
CA LYS A 257 1.66 -7.55 9.21
C LYS A 257 2.97 -6.77 9.01
N LEU A 258 3.98 -7.38 8.39
CA LEU A 258 5.29 -6.76 8.11
C LEU A 258 5.42 -6.25 6.67
N ILE A 259 4.40 -6.48 5.84
CA ILE A 259 4.30 -5.88 4.52
C ILE A 259 3.60 -4.54 4.75
N THR A 260 4.42 -3.51 4.95
CA THR A 260 4.02 -2.09 4.94
C THR A 260 3.81 -1.63 3.51
#